data_AF-A0A5K1CLM4-F1
#
_entry.id   AF-A0A5K1CLM4-F1
#
_cell.length_a   1.000
_cell.length_b   1.000
_cell.length_c   1.000
_cell.angle_alpha   90.00
_cell.angle_beta   90.00
_cell.angle_gamma   90.00
#
_symmetry.space_group_name_H-M   'P 1'
#
loop_
_entity.id
_entity.type
_entity.pdbx_description
1 polymer ?
#
loop_
_entity_poly.entity_id
_entity_poly.type
_entity_poly.pdbx_seq_one_letter_code
_entity_poly.pdbx_strand_id
1 'polypeptide(L)'
;DLEWGDGFYNGDIKTRKTVLPMELSAEQMGLQRSQQLRELYENLSAGDNNQQEKRPSAALSPEDLTDAEWFYLVCMSFVFAPGQG
;
A
#
# COMPACT_ATOMS: atom_id res chain seq x y z
N ASP A 1 7.59 9.09 -19.37
CA ASP A 1 7.67 9.35 -17.92
C ASP A 1 7.78 8.03 -17.17
N LEU A 2 8.28 8.08 -15.94
CA LEU A 2 8.35 6.95 -15.02
C LEU A 2 7.19 7.09 -14.05
N GLU A 3 6.24 6.19 -14.15
CA GLU A 3 5.06 6.13 -13.31
C GLU A 3 5.04 4.83 -12.50
N TRP A 4 4.18 4.79 -11.48
CA TRP A 4 3.98 3.60 -10.68
C TRP A 4 3.39 2.47 -11.53
N GLY A 5 4.14 1.37 -11.64
CA GLY A 5 3.65 0.14 -12.30
C GLY A 5 2.99 -0.82 -11.32
N ASP A 6 3.77 -1.29 -10.34
CA ASP A 6 3.33 -2.21 -9.28
C ASP A 6 4.28 -2.14 -8.08
N GLY A 7 3.90 -2.74 -6.95
CA GLY A 7 4.77 -2.79 -5.78
C GLY A 7 4.32 -3.78 -4.71
N PHE A 8 5.23 -4.02 -3.76
CA PHE A 8 5.01 -4.90 -2.61
C PHE A 8 5.41 -4.19 -1.32
N TYR A 9 4.46 -4.06 -0.41
CA TYR A 9 4.65 -3.50 0.92
C TYR A 9 5.11 -4.59 1.89
N ASN A 10 6.38 -4.50 2.32
CA ASN A 10 7.01 -5.49 3.20
C ASN A 10 6.66 -5.31 4.69
N GLY A 11 5.89 -4.28 5.06
CA GLY A 11 5.70 -3.92 6.46
C GLY A 11 6.97 -3.42 7.15
N ASP A 12 6.96 -3.42 8.49
CA ASP A 12 8.11 -3.04 9.29
C ASP A 12 9.31 -3.96 9.03
N ILE A 13 10.41 -3.40 8.51
CA ILE A 13 11.64 -4.13 8.22
C ILE A 13 12.31 -4.54 9.53
N LYS A 14 12.14 -5.81 9.94
CA LYS A 14 12.91 -6.42 11.04
C LYS A 14 14.14 -7.12 10.45
N THR A 15 15.33 -6.58 10.70
CA THR A 15 16.60 -6.98 10.04
C THR A 15 17.20 -8.32 10.45
N ARG A 16 16.40 -9.33 10.85
CA ARG A 16 16.92 -10.68 11.16
C ARG A 16 16.58 -11.68 10.06
N LYS A 17 17.55 -11.95 9.18
CA LYS A 17 17.48 -13.05 8.20
C LYS A 17 17.56 -14.39 8.92
N THR A 18 16.46 -15.11 9.02
CA THR A 18 16.46 -16.56 9.27
C THR A 18 15.31 -17.14 8.45
N VAL A 19 15.63 -17.98 7.47
CA VAL A 19 14.64 -18.60 6.58
C VAL A 19 13.87 -19.64 7.38
N LEU A 20 12.74 -19.21 7.95
CA LEU A 20 11.83 -20.03 8.74
C LEU A 20 10.47 -20.08 8.03
N PRO A 21 9.65 -21.11 8.27
CA PRO A 21 8.27 -21.21 7.76
C PRO A 21 7.39 -19.98 8.02
N MET A 22 7.78 -19.15 9.00
CA MET A 22 7.16 -17.88 9.35
C MET A 22 7.32 -16.80 8.25
N GLU A 23 8.34 -16.88 7.40
CA GLU A 23 8.54 -15.92 6.30
C GLU A 23 7.48 -16.09 5.19
N LEU A 24 7.07 -17.33 4.86
CA LEU A 24 5.99 -17.56 3.88
C LEU A 24 4.66 -16.94 4.34
N SER A 25 4.39 -16.98 5.65
CA SER A 25 3.23 -16.28 6.22
C SER A 25 3.38 -14.76 6.19
N ALA A 26 4.61 -14.24 6.34
CA ALA A 26 4.88 -12.81 6.28
C ALA A 26 4.74 -12.27 4.86
N GLU A 27 5.19 -13.02 3.84
CA GLU A 27 5.00 -12.70 2.43
C GLU A 27 3.52 -12.67 2.05
N GLN A 28 2.73 -13.64 2.51
CA GLN A 28 1.28 -13.67 2.29
C GLN A 28 0.58 -12.48 2.96
N MET A 29 0.95 -12.14 4.20
CA MET A 29 0.43 -10.97 4.89
C MET A 29 0.83 -9.66 4.19
N GLY A 30 2.09 -9.55 3.74
CA GLY A 30 2.58 -8.41 2.97
C GLY A 30 1.83 -8.27 1.64
N LEU A 31 1.54 -9.38 0.96
CA LEU A 31 0.74 -9.38 -0.26
C LEU A 31 -0.68 -8.87 0.00
N GLN A 32 -1.37 -9.43 1.01
CA GLN A 32 -2.70 -9.00 1.39
C GLN A 32 -2.72 -7.52 1.76
N ARG A 33 -1.72 -7.06 2.53
CA ARG A 33 -1.62 -5.65 2.92
C ARG A 33 -1.38 -4.74 1.72
N SER A 34 -0.50 -5.14 0.80
CA SER A 34 -0.24 -4.42 -0.45
C SER A 34 -1.51 -4.24 -1.28
N GLN A 35 -2.34 -5.29 -1.37
CA GLN A 35 -3.63 -5.25 -2.07
C GLN A 35 -4.60 -4.28 -1.39
N GLN A 36 -4.74 -4.33 -0.07
CA GLN A 36 -5.60 -3.41 0.69
C GLN A 36 -5.18 -1.94 0.50
N LEU A 37 -3.87 -1.67 0.52
CA LEU A 37 -3.32 -0.33 0.30
C LEU A 37 -3.59 0.16 -1.12
N ARG A 38 -3.45 -0.70 -2.13
CA ARG A 38 -3.77 -0.39 -3.53
C ARG A 38 -5.27 -0.10 -3.70
N GLU A 39 -6.15 -0.94 -3.17
CA GLU A 39 -7.59 -0.71 -3.23
C GLU A 39 -7.98 0.61 -2.56
N LEU A 40 -7.37 0.93 -1.42
CA LEU A 40 -7.57 2.22 -0.76
C LEU A 40 -7.11 3.39 -1.65
N TYR A 41 -5.94 3.29 -2.28
CA TYR A 41 -5.44 4.29 -3.21
C TYR A 41 -6.42 4.54 -4.37
N GLU A 42 -6.89 3.49 -5.04
CA GLU A 42 -7.83 3.61 -6.17
C GLU A 42 -9.16 4.26 -5.73
N ASN A 43 -9.65 3.94 -4.53
CA ASN A 43 -10.85 4.56 -3.98
C ASN A 43 -10.66 6.07 -3.72
N LEU A 44 -9.49 6.46 -3.19
CA LEU A 44 -9.14 7.85 -2.94
C LEU A 44 -8.91 8.63 -4.24
N SER A 45 -8.23 8.03 -5.21
CA SER A 45 -7.90 8.66 -6.49
C SER A 45 -9.12 8.89 -7.37
N ALA A 46 -10.12 8.00 -7.30
CA ALA A 46 -11.39 8.13 -8.01
C ALA A 46 -12.27 9.31 -7.51
N GLY A 47 -11.88 9.99 -6.43
CA GLY A 47 -12.61 11.14 -5.89
C GLY A 47 -13.96 10.78 -5.27
N ASP A 48 -14.16 9.51 -4.90
CA ASP A 48 -15.44 9.00 -4.41
C ASP A 48 -15.62 9.33 -2.92
N ASN A 49 -15.91 10.60 -2.63
CA ASN A 49 -16.25 11.09 -1.28
C ASN A 49 -17.58 10.51 -0.74
N ASN A 50 -18.36 9.78 -1.55
CA ASN A 50 -19.62 9.15 -1.12
C ASN A 50 -19.44 7.80 -0.41
N GLN A 51 -18.21 7.33 -0.23
CA GLN A 51 -17.96 6.00 0.36
C GLN A 51 -18.28 5.87 1.85
N GLN A 52 -18.45 6.97 2.60
CA GLN A 52 -18.85 6.87 4.02
C GLN A 52 -20.18 6.11 4.22
N GLU A 53 -21.08 6.08 3.22
CA GLU A 53 -22.38 5.40 3.33
C GLU A 53 -22.38 3.95 2.79
N LYS A 54 -21.33 3.50 2.09
CA LYS A 54 -21.27 2.15 1.48
C LYS A 54 -20.01 1.35 1.77
N ARG A 55 -19.06 1.93 2.50
CA ARG A 55 -17.81 1.25 2.85
C ARG A 55 -18.15 0.03 3.73
N PRO A 56 -17.74 -1.20 3.35
CA PRO A 56 -17.85 -2.32 4.26
C PRO A 56 -17.12 -1.96 5.54
N SER A 57 -17.74 -2.19 6.71
CA SER A 57 -17.21 -1.78 8.03
C SER A 57 -15.80 -2.31 8.37
N ALA A 58 -15.24 -3.18 7.52
CA ALA A 58 -13.90 -3.75 7.63
C ALA A 58 -12.88 -3.18 6.62
N ALA A 59 -13.24 -2.19 5.80
CA ALA A 59 -12.31 -1.59 4.85
C ALA A 59 -11.39 -0.59 5.54
N LEU A 60 -10.11 -0.59 5.12
CA LEU A 60 -9.06 0.26 5.65
C LEU A 60 -9.38 1.73 5.46
N SER A 61 -9.34 2.54 6.52
CA SER A 61 -9.51 3.99 6.41
C SER A 61 -8.14 4.67 6.30
N PRO A 62 -8.03 5.84 5.63
CA PRO A 62 -6.76 6.55 5.50
C PRO A 62 -6.20 7.00 6.85
N GLU A 63 -7.06 7.19 7.85
CA GLU A 63 -6.69 7.55 9.23
C GLU A 63 -6.00 6.40 9.99
N ASP A 64 -6.16 5.16 9.54
CA ASP A 64 -5.58 3.97 10.17
C ASP A 64 -4.18 3.62 9.63
N LEU A 65 -3.65 4.41 8.71
CA LEU A 65 -2.37 4.16 8.06
C LEU A 65 -1.21 4.60 8.93
N THR A 66 -0.17 3.77 9.00
CA THR A 66 1.13 4.21 9.50
C THR A 66 1.81 5.17 8.52
N ASP A 67 2.79 5.94 8.98
CA ASP A 67 3.57 6.85 8.11
C ASP A 67 4.18 6.13 6.90
N ALA A 68 4.67 4.89 7.09
CA ALA A 68 5.27 4.11 6.01
C ALA A 68 4.22 3.65 4.98
N GLU A 69 3.02 3.32 5.42
CA GLU A 69 1.92 2.94 4.53
C GLU A 69 1.37 4.15 3.78
N TRP A 70 1.25 5.29 4.44
CA TRP A 70 0.89 6.53 3.79
C TRP A 70 1.93 6.91 2.74
N PHE A 71 3.22 6.82 3.06
CA PHE A 71 4.29 7.05 2.10
C PHE A 71 4.21 6.11 0.89
N TYR A 72 3.88 4.83 1.11
CA TYR A 72 3.68 3.86 0.03
C TYR A 72 2.54 4.27 -0.91
N LEU A 73 1.40 4.74 -0.38
CA LEU A 73 0.30 5.31 -1.18
C LEU A 73 0.74 6.55 -1.95
N VAL A 74 1.47 7.45 -1.29
CA VAL A 74 2.00 8.66 -1.93
C VAL A 74 2.87 8.29 -3.13
N CYS A 75 3.75 7.29 -3.03
CA CYS A 75 4.57 6.82 -4.15
C CYS A 75 3.75 6.39 -5.38
N MET A 76 2.54 5.84 -5.19
CA MET A 76 1.66 5.46 -6.30
C MET A 76 1.15 6.66 -7.12
N SER A 77 1.14 7.85 -6.52
CA SER A 77 0.66 9.08 -7.16
C SER A 77 1.73 9.87 -7.92
N PHE A 78 3.01 9.51 -7.80
CA PHE A 78 4.11 10.26 -8.40
C PHE A 78 4.42 9.81 -9.81
N VAL A 79 4.81 10.79 -10.65
CA VAL A 79 5.31 10.58 -12.00
C VAL A 79 6.59 11.40 -12.16
N PHE A 80 7.64 10.79 -12.70
CA PHE A 80 8.95 11.42 -12.89
C PHE A 80 9.28 11.53 -14.38
N ALA A 81 9.82 12.67 -14.82
CA ALA A 81 10.37 12.79 -16.16
C ALA A 81 11.67 11.97 -16.29
N PRO A 82 12.02 11.46 -17.49
CA PRO A 82 13.28 10.75 -17.69
C PRO A 82 14.49 11.61 -17.27
N GLY A 83 15.35 11.05 -16.43
CA GLY A 83 16.56 11.74 -15.94
C GLY A 83 16.34 12.69 -14.75
N GLN A 84 15.16 12.69 -14.13
CA GLN A 84 14.88 13.36 -12.85
C GLN A 84 14.60 12.34 -11.75
N GLY A 85 14.99 12.68 -10.51
CA GLY A 85 14.79 11.89 -9.30
C GLY A 85 15.13 12.70 -8.06
#